data_AF-A0A5S3RJC4-F1
#
_entry.id   AF-A0A5S3RJC4-F1
#
_cell.length_a   1.000
_cell.length_b   1.000
_cell.length_c   1.000
_cell.angle_alpha   90.00
_cell.angle_beta   90.00
_cell.angle_gamma   90.00
#
_symmetry.space_group_name_H-M   'P 1'
#
loop_
_entity.id
_entity.type
_entity.pdbx_description
1 polymer ?
#
loop_
_entity_poly.entity_id
_entity_poly.type
_entity_poly.pdbx_seq_one_letter_code
_entity_poly.pdbx_strand_id
1 'polypeptide(L)'
;RALQYVEQLTKMGVHSLKIEGRTKSFYYLARTAQLYRKAIDDAVAGRPFDAYLFKTFENLAHRGYTEGFLKRPAHQEYQNYEYGHSVSDKQHFVGEVIERKANGLEESDVKNKFFLCLSRGLMQ
;
A
#
# COMPACT_ATOMS: atom_id res chain seq x y z
N ARG A 1 -0.52 0.44 13.79
CA ARG A 1 -0.92 -0.41 12.62
C ARG A 1 0.21 -1.37 12.28
N ALA A 2 -0.08 -2.58 11.77
CA ALA A 2 0.83 -3.72 11.62
C ALA A 2 2.30 -3.43 11.20
N LEU A 3 2.55 -2.54 10.23
CA LEU A 3 3.91 -2.22 9.75
C LEU A 3 4.85 -1.68 10.85
N GLN A 4 4.32 -0.91 11.81
CA GLN A 4 5.09 -0.33 12.91
C GLN A 4 5.60 -1.39 13.90
N TYR A 5 4.98 -2.57 13.90
CA TYR A 5 5.36 -3.68 14.78
C TYR A 5 6.46 -4.57 14.19
N VAL A 6 6.85 -4.36 12.93
CA VAL A 6 7.87 -5.19 12.27
C VAL A 6 9.17 -5.19 13.06
N GLU A 7 9.58 -4.05 13.61
CA GLU A 7 10.79 -3.97 14.43
C GLU A 7 10.69 -4.83 15.70
N GLN A 8 9.58 -4.73 16.43
CA GLN A 8 9.35 -5.50 17.66
C GLN A 8 9.24 -7.00 17.35
N LEU A 9 8.51 -7.38 16.31
CA LEU A 9 8.35 -8.77 15.88
C LEU A 9 9.68 -9.38 15.46
N THR A 10 10.53 -8.61 14.77
CA THR A 10 11.89 -9.03 14.39
C THR A 10 12.74 -9.28 15.64
N LYS A 11 12.72 -8.36 16.62
CA LYS A 11 13.42 -8.51 17.91
C LYS A 11 12.94 -9.71 18.72
N MET A 12 11.67 -10.11 18.58
CA MET A 12 11.09 -11.30 19.22
C MET A 12 11.47 -12.62 18.51
N GLY A 13 12.22 -12.57 17.40
CA GLY A 13 12.61 -13.77 16.64
C GLY A 13 11.52 -14.30 15.71
N VAL A 14 10.59 -13.46 15.25
CA VAL A 14 9.62 -13.86 14.22
C VAL A 14 10.33 -13.94 12.86
N HIS A 15 10.26 -15.11 12.22
CA HIS A 15 10.99 -15.37 10.96
C HIS A 15 10.18 -15.08 9.70
N SER A 16 8.84 -15.02 9.81
CA SER A 16 7.96 -14.84 8.66
C SER A 16 6.73 -14.03 9.01
N LEU A 17 6.31 -13.16 8.10
CA LEU A 17 5.07 -12.40 8.18
C LEU A 17 4.15 -12.80 7.03
N LYS A 18 2.87 -13.00 7.34
CA LYS A 18 1.84 -13.22 6.33
C LYS A 18 1.03 -11.94 6.16
N ILE A 19 0.89 -11.49 4.93
CA ILE A 19 0.09 -10.32 4.56
C ILE A 19 -1.11 -10.82 3.76
N GLU A 20 -2.31 -10.54 4.24
CA GLU A 20 -3.56 -10.98 3.61
C GLU A 20 -4.42 -9.79 3.19
N GLY A 21 -5.10 -9.94 2.05
CA GLY A 21 -6.10 -8.99 1.60
C GLY A 21 -6.97 -9.60 0.50
N ARG A 22 -8.29 -9.63 0.70
CA ARG A 22 -9.25 -10.05 -0.34
C ARG A 22 -9.54 -8.87 -1.27
N THR A 23 -9.62 -9.14 -2.57
CA THR A 23 -10.02 -8.14 -3.59
C THR A 23 -9.12 -6.89 -3.61
N LYS A 24 -7.80 -7.08 -3.53
CA LYS A 24 -6.80 -6.00 -3.66
C LYS A 24 -6.16 -6.03 -5.04
N SER A 25 -5.84 -4.87 -5.60
CA SER A 25 -5.16 -4.77 -6.89
C SER A 25 -3.71 -5.26 -6.81
N PHE A 26 -3.14 -5.65 -7.95
CA PHE A 26 -1.71 -5.98 -8.05
C PHE A 26 -0.82 -4.83 -7.58
N TYR A 27 -1.18 -3.58 -7.89
CA TYR A 27 -0.50 -2.38 -7.40
C TYR A 27 -0.42 -2.34 -5.87
N TYR A 28 -1.54 -2.61 -5.19
CA TYR A 28 -1.58 -2.63 -3.73
C TYR A 28 -0.69 -3.74 -3.15
N LEU A 29 -0.74 -4.94 -3.72
CA LEU A 29 0.11 -6.06 -3.28
C LEU A 29 1.60 -5.75 -3.46
N ALA A 30 2.00 -5.25 -4.64
CA ALA A 30 3.38 -4.90 -4.94
C ALA A 30 3.91 -3.82 -3.98
N ARG A 31 3.14 -2.74 -3.78
CA ARG A 31 3.52 -1.65 -2.87
C ARG A 31 3.57 -2.11 -1.42
N THR A 32 2.60 -2.91 -0.99
CA THR A 32 2.59 -3.47 0.37
C THR A 32 3.82 -4.34 0.60
N ALA A 33 4.15 -5.24 -0.33
CA ALA A 33 5.35 -6.08 -0.23
C ALA A 33 6.64 -5.25 -0.16
N GLN A 34 6.78 -4.21 -0.99
CA GLN A 34 7.93 -3.30 -0.96
C GLN A 34 8.11 -2.62 0.41
N LEU A 35 7.02 -2.11 0.99
CA LEU A 35 7.05 -1.43 2.29
C LEU A 35 7.44 -2.38 3.42
N TYR A 36 6.85 -3.59 3.44
CA TYR A 36 7.20 -4.61 4.44
C TYR A 36 8.64 -5.08 4.29
N ARG A 37 9.14 -5.27 3.07
CA ARG A 37 10.54 -5.62 2.82
C ARG A 37 11.48 -4.57 3.43
N LYS A 38 11.27 -3.29 3.12
CA LYS A 38 12.10 -2.21 3.68
C LYS A 38 12.03 -2.17 5.20
N ALA A 39 10.84 -2.31 5.80
CA ALA A 39 10.69 -2.33 7.25
C ALA A 39 11.44 -3.51 7.91
N ILE A 40 11.43 -4.69 7.28
CA ILE A 40 12.18 -5.87 7.75
C ILE A 40 13.68 -5.61 7.63
N ASP A 41 14.15 -5.12 6.48
CA ASP A 41 15.57 -4.88 6.24
C ASP A 41 16.12 -3.78 7.17
N ASP A 42 15.33 -2.75 7.46
CA ASP A 42 15.64 -1.71 8.44
C ASP A 42 15.72 -2.31 9.87
N ALA A 43 14.76 -3.13 10.26
CA ALA A 43 14.73 -3.78 11.58
C ALA A 43 15.90 -4.75 11.79
N VAL A 44 16.22 -5.58 10.78
CA VAL A 44 17.35 -6.53 10.82
C VAL A 44 18.68 -5.79 10.92
N ALA A 45 18.82 -4.65 10.25
CA ALA A 45 20.01 -3.80 10.33
C ALA A 45 20.08 -2.94 11.60
N GLY A 46 19.09 -3.03 12.50
CA GLY A 46 19.03 -2.22 13.72
C GLY A 46 18.74 -0.74 13.47
N ARG A 47 18.25 -0.37 12.28
CA ARG A 47 17.84 1.01 11.97
C ARG A 47 16.48 1.30 12.62
N PRO A 48 16.26 2.55 13.08
CA PRO A 48 14.95 2.94 13.61
C PRO A 48 13.87 2.88 12.53
N PHE A 49 12.63 2.63 12.93
CA PHE A 49 11.50 2.61 12.01
C PHE A 49 11.34 3.94 11.26
N ASP A 50 11.30 3.86 9.93
CA ASP A 50 11.06 5.01 9.06
C ASP A 50 9.56 5.37 9.01
N ALA A 51 9.19 6.46 9.68
CA ALA A 51 7.83 6.96 9.74
C ALA A 51 7.25 7.34 8.35
N TYR A 52 8.07 7.58 7.34
CA TYR A 52 7.59 7.85 5.99
C TYR A 52 6.91 6.63 5.37
N LEU A 53 7.35 5.41 5.71
CA LEU A 53 6.73 4.16 5.27
C LEU A 53 5.27 4.08 5.69
N PHE A 54 4.96 4.58 6.88
CA PHE A 54 3.61 4.65 7.38
C PHE A 54 2.75 5.58 6.52
N LYS A 55 3.24 6.79 6.22
CA LYS A 55 2.51 7.76 5.39
C LYS A 55 2.24 7.21 3.99
N THR A 56 3.21 6.52 3.39
CA THR A 56 3.02 5.83 2.10
C THR A 56 1.99 4.71 2.18
N PHE A 57 1.98 3.96 3.29
CA PHE A 57 1.04 2.87 3.51
C PHE A 57 -0.39 3.34 3.75
N GLU A 58 -0.60 4.45 4.45
CA GLU A 58 -1.92 5.06 4.61
C GLU A 58 -2.50 5.55 3.27
N ASN A 59 -1.66 6.10 2.40
CA ASN A 59 -2.07 6.49 1.05
C ASN A 59 -2.51 5.29 0.18
N LEU A 60 -2.09 4.06 0.52
CA LEU A 60 -2.48 2.84 -0.17
C LEU A 60 -3.79 2.24 0.36
N ALA A 61 -4.29 2.70 1.51
CA ALA A 61 -5.33 2.00 2.25
C ALA A 61 -6.41 2.93 2.83
N HIS A 62 -7.62 2.81 2.30
CA HIS A 62 -8.75 3.67 2.68
C HIS A 62 -9.55 3.17 3.89
N ARG A 63 -9.47 1.88 4.21
CA ARG A 63 -9.98 1.36 5.48
C ARG A 63 -8.83 1.37 6.45
N GLY A 64 -8.89 2.30 7.40
CA GLY A 64 -7.83 2.42 8.39
C GLY A 64 -7.53 1.08 9.04
N TYR A 65 -6.26 0.67 9.06
CA TYR A 65 -5.88 -0.56 9.74
C TYR A 65 -6.03 -0.39 11.25
N THR A 66 -6.46 -1.47 11.89
CA THR A 66 -6.39 -1.61 13.34
C THR A 66 -5.16 -2.44 13.69
N GLU A 67 -4.80 -2.48 14.97
CA GLU A 67 -3.74 -3.37 15.49
C GLU A 67 -4.20 -4.84 15.52
N GLY A 68 -5.45 -5.11 15.09
CA GLY A 68 -6.03 -6.43 15.06
C GLY A 68 -6.02 -7.08 16.43
N PHE A 69 -5.75 -8.38 16.48
CA PHE A 69 -5.67 -9.17 17.71
C PHE A 69 -4.36 -8.97 18.49
N LEU A 70 -3.40 -8.22 17.94
CA LEU A 70 -2.09 -8.01 18.59
C LEU A 70 -2.22 -7.19 19.88
N LYS A 71 -3.21 -6.30 19.95
CA LYS A 71 -3.68 -5.67 21.18
C LYS A 71 -5.16 -5.98 21.37
N ARG A 72 -5.59 -6.20 22.61
CA ARG A 72 -7.02 -6.25 22.94
C ARG A 72 -7.65 -4.91 22.54
N PRO A 73 -8.73 -4.89 21.75
CA PRO A 73 -9.40 -3.64 21.40
C PRO A 73 -9.97 -3.01 22.67
N ALA A 74 -9.51 -1.80 23.02
CA ALA A 74 -10.27 -0.93 23.88
C ALA A 74 -11.53 -0.49 23.10
N HIS A 75 -12.67 -0.53 23.76
CA HIS A 75 -14.00 -0.36 23.18
C HIS A 75 -14.20 0.94 22.37
N GLN A 76 -15.09 0.85 21.38
CA GLN A 76 -15.94 1.89 20.81
C GLN A 76 -15.49 2.86 19.69
N GLU A 77 -14.22 2.97 19.30
CA GLU A 77 -13.85 3.96 18.25
C GLU A 77 -13.69 3.42 16.81
N TYR A 78 -13.88 2.11 16.57
CA TYR A 78 -13.50 1.48 15.29
C TYR A 78 -14.66 0.91 14.46
N GLN A 79 -15.90 1.36 14.68
CA GLN A 79 -17.03 0.93 13.85
C GLN A 79 -17.27 1.92 12.70
N ASN A 80 -16.58 1.70 11.57
CA ASN A 80 -16.90 2.38 10.31
C ASN A 80 -18.12 1.73 9.65
N TYR A 81 -19.31 2.26 9.94
CA TYR A 81 -20.59 1.83 9.32
C TYR A 81 -20.96 2.58 8.02
N GLU A 82 -20.16 3.54 7.55
CA GLU A 82 -20.69 4.48 6.53
C GLU A 82 -20.32 4.21 5.06
N TYR A 83 -19.25 3.49 4.70
CA TYR A 83 -18.89 3.35 3.28
C TYR A 83 -18.39 1.95 2.87
N GLY A 84 -19.17 1.29 2.01
CA GLY A 84 -18.93 -0.05 1.47
C GLY A 84 -17.85 -0.15 0.39
N HIS A 85 -17.33 0.97 -0.12
CA HIS A 85 -16.42 0.98 -1.27
C HIS A 85 -15.16 1.81 -1.03
N SER A 86 -14.05 1.37 -1.63
CA SER A 86 -12.74 2.01 -1.53
C SER A 86 -12.67 3.18 -2.51
N VAL A 87 -12.73 4.42 -2.02
CA VAL A 87 -12.51 5.62 -2.84
C VAL A 87 -11.06 6.05 -2.67
N SER A 88 -10.26 5.95 -3.73
CA SER A 88 -8.93 6.56 -3.74
C SER A 88 -9.05 8.04 -4.04
N ASP A 89 -8.40 8.92 -3.27
CA ASP A 89 -8.44 10.37 -3.52
C ASP A 89 -7.10 10.93 -4.01
N LYS A 90 -6.03 10.12 -4.07
CA LYS A 90 -4.69 10.62 -4.40
C LYS A 90 -3.92 9.84 -5.46
N GLN A 91 -4.17 8.53 -5.60
CA GLN A 91 -3.56 7.71 -6.65
C GLN A 91 -4.50 6.61 -7.08
N HIS A 92 -5.01 6.70 -8.31
CA HIS A 92 -5.88 5.68 -8.89
C HIS A 92 -5.03 4.71 -9.69
N PHE A 93 -5.20 3.42 -9.45
CA PHE A 93 -4.71 2.42 -10.39
C PHE A 93 -5.67 2.41 -11.58
N VAL A 94 -5.19 2.84 -12.74
CA VAL A 94 -6.01 3.03 -13.94
C VAL A 94 -5.94 1.83 -14.88
N GLY A 95 -4.81 1.12 -14.92
CA GLY A 95 -4.59 -0.01 -15.80
C GLY A 95 -3.13 -0.44 -15.80
N GLU A 96 -2.84 -1.49 -16.56
CA GLU A 96 -1.50 -2.05 -16.75
C GLU A 96 -1.12 -2.07 -18.23
N VAL A 97 0.14 -1.79 -18.55
CA VAL A 97 0.66 -1.88 -19.93
C VAL A 97 0.86 -3.35 -20.28
N ILE A 98 0.18 -3.81 -21.33
CA ILE A 98 0.27 -5.18 -21.85
C ILE A 98 1.42 -5.28 -22.85
N GLU A 99 1.53 -4.30 -23.75
CA GLU A 99 2.51 -4.32 -24.84
C GLU A 99 2.96 -2.91 -25.20
N ARG A 100 4.26 -2.75 -25.50
CA ARG A 100 4.79 -1.54 -26.13
C ARG A 100 5.24 -1.90 -27.55
N LYS A 101 4.56 -1.34 -28.53
CA LYS A 101 4.84 -1.55 -29.96
C LYS A 101 6.02 -0.68 -30.39
N ALA A 102 6.81 -1.15 -31.35
CA ALA A 102 8.02 -0.46 -31.82
C ALA A 102 7.72 0.93 -32.43
N ASN A 103 6.47 1.20 -32.81
CA ASN A 103 6.00 2.49 -33.31
C ASN A 103 5.66 3.52 -32.21
N GLY A 104 5.96 3.22 -30.94
CA GLY A 104 5.70 4.11 -29.81
C GLY A 104 4.27 4.05 -29.26
N LEU A 105 3.43 3.15 -29.77
CA LEU A 105 2.09 2.90 -29.20
C LEU A 105 2.18 1.88 -28.06
N GLU A 106 1.34 2.09 -27.04
CA GLU A 106 1.21 1.17 -25.90
C GLU A 106 -0.21 0.64 -25.82
N GLU A 107 -0.33 -0.67 -25.64
CA GLU A 107 -1.58 -1.35 -25.35
C GLU A 107 -1.69 -1.53 -23.84
N SER A 108 -2.83 -1.15 -23.26
CA SER A 108 -3.04 -1.20 -21.80
C SER A 108 -4.39 -1.78 -21.45
N ASP A 109 -4.43 -2.66 -20.45
CA ASP A 109 -5.66 -3.19 -19.86
C ASP A 109 -6.18 -2.18 -18.83
N VAL A 110 -7.24 -1.47 -19.20
CA VAL A 110 -7.81 -0.37 -18.42
C VAL A 110 -8.76 -0.94 -17.36
N LYS A 111 -8.42 -0.74 -16.09
CA LYS A 111 -9.21 -1.19 -14.93
C LYS A 111 -10.04 -0.09 -14.27
N ASN A 112 -9.77 1.18 -14.57
CA ASN A 112 -10.52 2.30 -14.02
C ASN A 112 -10.67 3.42 -15.06
N LYS A 113 -11.73 4.23 -14.95
CA LYS A 113 -11.96 5.36 -15.86
C LYS A 113 -10.82 6.38 -15.74
N PHE A 114 -10.26 6.78 -16.87
CA PHE A 114 -9.34 7.90 -16.97
C PHE A 114 -9.72 8.79 -18.15
N PHE A 115 -9.14 9.97 -18.19
CA PHE A 115 -9.34 10.96 -19.24
C PHE A 115 -7.98 11.44 -19.72
N LEU A 116 -7.90 11.79 -21.01
CA LEU A 116 -6.68 12.33 -21.60
C LEU A 116 -6.41 13.70 -20.95
N CYS A 117 -5.32 13.80 -20.20
CA CYS A 117 -4.80 15.08 -19.72
C CYS A 117 -3.38 15.23 -20.28
N LEU A 118 -3.16 16.26 -21.11
CA LEU A 118 -1.83 16.59 -21.61
C LEU A 118 -0.99 17.10 -20.44
N SER A 119 -0.13 16.26 -19.87
CA SER A 119 0.93 16.74 -18.96
C SER A 119 1.99 17.45 -19.79
N ARG A 120 1.86 18.77 -19.97
CA ARG A 120 2.99 19.60 -20.38
C ARG A 120 4.00 19.60 -19.24
N GLY A 121 5.03 18.75 -19.36
CA GLY A 121 6.20 18.84 -18.50
C GLY A 121 6.79 20.25 -18.62
N LEU A 122 6.90 20.93 -17.49
CA LEU A 122 7.75 22.10 -17.34
C LEU A 122 9.19 21.67 -17.67
N MET A 123 9.65 22.00 -18.87
CA MET A 123 11.05 22.32 -19.12
C MET A 123 11.16 23.84 -19.14
N GLN A 124 11.44 24.41 -17.98
CA GLN A 124 12.40 25.50 -17.74
C GLN A 124 12.50 25.72 -16.22
#